data_AF-A0A1V9BBR9-F1
#
_entry.id   AF-A0A1V9BBR9-F1
#
_cell.length_a   1.000
_cell.length_b   1.000
_cell.length_c   1.000
_cell.angle_alpha   90.00
_cell.angle_beta   90.00
_cell.angle_gamma   90.00
#
_symmetry.space_group_name_H-M   'P 1'
#
loop_
_entity.id
_entity.type
_entity.pdbx_description
1 polymer ?
#
loop_
_entity_poly.entity_id
_entity_poly.type
_entity_poly.pdbx_seq_one_letter_code
_entity_poly.pdbx_strand_id
1 'polypeptide(L)' 'MRTIQQELQKWMKINKVKQRKSKHKKERKQKQRKERLTEREIKELMGVGRPVYRRGKGGAFRQR' A
#
# COMPACT_ATOMS: atom_id res chain seq x y z
N MET A 1 -47.91 24.22 5.18
CA MET A 1 -47.99 22.76 5.42
C MET A 1 -46.63 22.27 5.87
N ARG A 2 -46.57 21.31 6.82
CA ARG A 2 -45.28 20.71 7.22
C ARG A 2 -44.92 19.61 6.22
N THR A 3 -43.64 19.49 5.89
CA THR A 3 -43.17 18.45 4.97
C THR A 3 -42.87 17.16 5.75
N ILE A 4 -43.01 16.01 5.09
CA ILE A 4 -42.70 14.69 5.66
C ILE A 4 -41.29 14.66 6.27
N GLN A 5 -40.33 15.37 5.66
CA GLN A 5 -38.97 15.50 6.15
C GLN A 5 -38.88 16.17 7.54
N GLN A 6 -39.71 17.18 7.81
CA GLN A 6 -39.72 17.90 9.09
C GLN A 6 -40.27 17.02 10.22
N GLU A 7 -41.29 16.21 9.94
CA GLU A 7 -41.84 15.25 10.91
C GLU A 7 -40.86 14.13 11.22
N LEU A 8 -40.18 13.62 10.20
CA LEU A 8 -39.12 12.62 10.34
C LEU A 8 -37.99 13.13 11.25
N GLN A 9 -37.54 14.38 11.03
CA GLN A 9 -36.47 14.98 11.83
C GLN A 9 -36.89 15.20 13.29
N LYS A 10 -38.15 15.56 13.54
CA LYS A 10 -38.71 15.66 14.90
C LYS A 10 -38.74 14.31 15.60
N TRP A 11 -39.19 13.26 14.90
CA TRP A 11 -39.21 11.88 15.41
C TRP A 11 -37.80 11.39 15.75
N MET A 12 -36.82 11.62 14.87
CA MET A 12 -35.41 11.25 15.11
C MET A 12 -34.81 11.92 16.35
N LYS A 13 -35.17 13.18 16.63
CA LYS A 13 -34.71 13.94 17.80
C LYS A 13 -35.29 13.36 19.11
N ILE A 14 -36.58 13.02 19.11
CA ILE A 14 -37.26 12.42 20.27
C ILE A 14 -36.66 11.04 20.58
N ASN A 15 -36.44 10.23 19.55
CA ASN A 15 -35.95 8.85 19.70
C ASN A 15 -34.41 8.73 19.82
N LYS A 16 -33.70 9.87 19.95
CA LYS A 16 -32.23 9.94 20.13
C LYS A 16 -31.46 9.09 19.11
N VAL A 17 -31.96 9.01 17.87
CA VAL A 17 -31.32 8.22 16.81
C VAL A 17 -30.01 8.92 16.44
N LYS A 18 -28.89 8.39 16.93
CA LYS A 18 -27.56 8.89 16.61
C LYS A 18 -27.31 8.64 15.12
N GLN A 19 -27.49 9.68 14.30
CA GLN A 19 -26.94 9.73 12.95
C GLN A 19 -25.45 9.40 13.05
N ARG A 20 -25.06 8.20 12.62
CA ARG A 20 -23.66 7.82 12.50
C ARG A 20 -23.10 8.66 11.36
N LYS A 21 -22.65 9.88 11.66
CA LYS A 21 -21.77 10.60 10.75
C LYS A 21 -20.60 9.65 10.51
N SER A 22 -20.47 9.15 9.29
CA SER A 22 -19.28 8.40 8.88
C SER A 22 -18.12 9.39 8.94
N LYS A 23 -17.54 9.56 10.14
CA LYS A 23 -16.26 10.22 10.30
C LYS A 23 -15.37 9.52 9.30
N HIS A 24 -14.95 10.25 8.27
CA HIS A 24 -13.95 9.79 7.32
C HIS A 24 -12.81 9.24 8.16
N LYS A 25 -12.78 7.91 8.27
CA LYS A 25 -11.83 7.20 9.10
C LYS A 25 -10.57 7.34 8.28
N LYS A 26 -9.76 8.37 8.57
CA LYS A 26 -8.44 8.56 7.95
C LYS A 26 -7.82 7.18 7.89
N GLU A 27 -7.65 6.66 6.67
CA GLU A 27 -7.10 5.34 6.48
C GLU A 27 -5.79 5.31 7.26
N ARG A 28 -5.68 4.37 8.20
CA ARG A 28 -4.43 4.19 8.92
C ARG A 28 -3.41 3.82 7.85
N LYS A 29 -2.48 4.73 7.55
CA LYS A 29 -1.35 4.46 6.66
C LYS A 29 -0.76 3.13 7.11
N GLN A 30 -0.80 2.12 6.24
CA GLN A 30 -0.20 0.83 6.55
C GLN A 30 1.26 1.10 6.88
N LYS A 31 1.69 0.78 8.10
CA LYS A 31 3.11 0.79 8.45
C LYS A 31 3.77 -0.17 7.47
N GLN A 32 4.65 0.33 6.60
CA GLN A 32 5.40 -0.52 5.70
C GLN A 32 6.12 -1.56 6.56
N ARG A 33 5.89 -2.84 6.26
CA ARG A 33 6.56 -3.94 6.97
C ARG A 33 8.06 -3.77 6.74
N LYS A 34 8.85 -3.94 7.81
CA LYS A 34 10.32 -3.85 7.78
C LYS A 34 10.98 -4.95 6.92
N GLU A 35 10.19 -5.88 6.39
CA GLU A 35 10.61 -7.07 5.64
C GLU A 35 10.71 -6.83 4.13
N ARG A 36 10.54 -5.58 3.66
CA ARG A 36 10.72 -5.27 2.24
C ARG A 36 12.19 -5.06 1.94
N LEU A 37 12.77 -6.00 1.19
CA LEU A 37 14.07 -5.81 0.56
C LEU A 37 13.99 -4.64 -0.44
N THR A 38 15.02 -3.81 -0.43
CA THR A 38 15.28 -2.78 -1.42
C THR A 38 15.58 -3.41 -2.79
N GLU A 39 15.42 -2.64 -3.87
CA GLU A 39 15.75 -3.12 -5.22
C GLU A 39 17.20 -3.60 -5.34
N ARG A 40 18.13 -2.95 -4.61
CA ARG A 40 19.54 -3.33 -4.56
C ARG A 40 19.71 -4.69 -3.90
N GLU A 41 19.11 -4.91 -2.74
CA GLU A 41 19.17 -6.20 -2.02
C GLU A 41 18.55 -7.31 -2.86
N ILE A 42 17.45 -7.05 -3.57
CA ILE A 42 16.86 -8.01 -4.51
C ILE A 42 17.86 -8.33 -5.64
N LYS A 43 18.49 -7.32 -6.26
CA LYS A 43 19.46 -7.53 -7.34
C LYS A 43 20.69 -8.32 -6.87
N GLU A 44 21.14 -8.08 -5.64
CA GLU A 44 22.25 -8.79 -5.03
C GLU A 44 21.88 -10.25 -4.72
N LEU A 45 20.71 -10.47 -4.10
CA LEU A 45 20.16 -11.80 -3.82
C LEU A 45 19.97 -12.62 -5.10
N MET A 46 19.44 -11.99 -6.16
CA MET A 46 19.25 -12.60 -7.47
C MET A 46 20.56 -12.75 -8.28
N GLY A 47 21.69 -12.25 -7.75
CA GLY A 47 23.00 -12.36 -8.40
C GLY A 47 23.11 -11.58 -9.72
N VAL A 48 22.23 -10.59 -9.95
CA VAL A 48 22.13 -9.86 -11.23
C VAL A 48 23.44 -9.12 -11.56
N GLY A 49 24.17 -8.66 -10.55
CA GLY A 49 25.44 -7.95 -10.72
C GLY A 49 26.69 -8.84 -10.71
N ARG A 50 26.55 -10.17 -10.76
CA ARG A 50 27.73 -11.07 -10.70
C ARG A 50 28.50 -11.02 -12.03
N PRO A 51 29.82 -10.74 -12.01
CA PRO A 51 30.63 -10.76 -13.21
C PRO A 51 30.69 -12.18 -13.79
N VAL A 52 30.40 -12.31 -15.08
CA VAL A 52 30.47 -13.60 -15.79
C VAL A 52 31.78 -13.66 -16.54
N TYR A 53 32.63 -14.62 -16.20
CA TYR A 53 33.88 -14.85 -16.90
C TYR A 53 33.72 -15.92 -17.97
N ARG A 54 34.27 -15.68 -19.16
CA ARG A 54 34.33 -16.68 -20.24
C ARG A 54 35.73 -16.75 -20.82
N ARG A 55 36.09 -17.93 -21.35
CA ARG A 55 37.32 -18.09 -22.12
C ARG A 55 37.12 -17.49 -23.50
N GLY A 56 37.97 -16.55 -23.88
CA GLY A 56 38.03 -16.04 -25.24
C GLY A 56 38.73 -17.02 -26.18
N LYS A 57 38.78 -16.69 -27.47
CA LYS A 57 39.45 -17.49 -28.51
C LYS A 57 40.95 -17.75 -28.20
N GLY A 58 41.60 -16.89 -27.40
CA GLY A 58 42.98 -17.04 -26.94
C GLY A 58 43.15 -17.75 -25.59
N GLY A 59 42.14 -18.45 -25.07
CA GLY A 59 42.23 -19.27 -23.85
C GLY A 59 42.25 -18.51 -22.52
N ALA A 60 42.60 -17.22 -22.53
CA ALA A 60 42.51 -16.33 -21.38
C ALA A 60 41.06 -16.11 -20.94
N PHE A 61 40.82 -16.14 -19.62
CA PHE A 61 39.55 -15.73 -19.04
C PHE A 61 39.41 -14.21 -19.09
N ARG A 62 38.28 -13.74 -19.59
CA ARG A 62 37.89 -12.32 -19.55
C ARG A 62 36.46 -12.23 -19.06
N GLN A 63 36.15 -11.13 -18.38
CA GLN A 63 34.77 -10.79 -18.08
C GLN A 63 34.04 -10.57 -19.41
N ARG A 64 32.87 -11.17 -19.56
CA ARG A 64 31.99 -11.00 -20.74
C ARG A 64 31.23 -9.68 -20.64
#